data_AF-A0A8H4QM30-F1
#
_entry.id   AF-A0A8H4QM30-F1
#
_cell.length_a   1.000
_cell.length_b   1.000
_cell.length_c   1.000
_cell.angle_alpha   90.00
_cell.angle_beta   90.00
_cell.angle_gamma   90.00
#
_symmetry.space_group_name_H-M   'P 1'
#
loop_
_entity.id
_entity.type
_entity.pdbx_description
1 polymer ?
#
loop_
_entity_poly.entity_id
_entity_poly.type
_entity_poly.pdbx_seq_one_letter_code
_entity_poly.pdbx_strand_id
1 'polypeptide(L)'
;MLLGPLLAVIDPFLYSPIGSFYQGFRKFSYVRQLGIQAISVNLAYTNPPENENKWPIYWKTSPFAKLWRFWSTCKTQTLTDATDEMNGLNPPGRRQVFANTTIKNDAATLAAAHAAYQNTITSLRRVNVKDLVWTLVFQPFLPEWVRKGDSDTPLGLLDTHEPLVIVSFTANWAEERDDEFVKMITRRTIEEINTFATANGTDHRYRYFNYCSEWQRPFDGYGEENLAFLREVSGKFDPEGFFQRGCTGGFKLGIDGESKGVGKKTRGPV
;
A
#
# COMPACT_ATOMS: atom_id res chain seq x y z
N MET A 1 12.60 -13.63 20.29
CA MET A 1 11.48 -13.00 21.04
C MET A 1 10.65 -12.08 20.12
N LEU A 2 10.22 -12.56 18.95
CA LEU A 2 9.65 -11.74 17.86
C LEU A 2 8.22 -12.14 17.44
N LEU A 3 7.63 -13.21 18.01
CA LEU A 3 6.26 -13.63 17.68
C LEU A 3 5.17 -12.80 18.39
N GLY A 4 5.40 -12.34 19.62
CA GLY A 4 4.43 -11.53 20.38
C GLY A 4 4.01 -10.23 19.68
N PRO A 5 4.94 -9.46 19.07
CA PRO A 5 4.60 -8.30 18.26
C PRO A 5 3.83 -8.67 16.99
N LEU A 6 4.16 -9.77 16.32
CA LEU A 6 3.50 -10.22 15.09
C LEU A 6 2.02 -10.58 15.34
N LEU A 7 1.73 -11.20 16.49
CA LEU A 7 0.38 -11.56 16.94
C LEU A 7 -0.56 -10.37 17.16
N ALA A 8 -0.04 -9.17 17.42
CA ALA A 8 -0.87 -7.96 17.49
C ALA A 8 -1.31 -7.41 16.11
N VAL A 9 -0.95 -8.10 15.01
CA VAL A 9 -1.63 -7.96 13.70
C VAL A 9 -2.82 -8.92 13.59
N ILE A 10 -2.78 -10.02 14.37
CA ILE A 10 -3.59 -11.23 14.19
C ILE A 10 -4.83 -11.27 15.12
N ASP A 11 -4.92 -10.43 16.17
CA ASP A 11 -5.98 -10.53 17.19
C ASP A 11 -6.53 -9.14 17.63
N PRO A 12 -7.85 -8.95 17.78
CA PRO A 12 -8.79 -8.61 16.71
C PRO A 12 -9.21 -7.13 16.72
N PHE A 13 -9.46 -6.65 15.51
CA PHE A 13 -10.26 -5.47 15.20
C PHE A 13 -11.67 -5.65 15.82
N LEU A 14 -11.96 -5.02 16.98
CA LEU A 14 -13.34 -4.89 17.44
C LEU A 14 -13.93 -3.74 16.63
N TYR A 15 -14.84 -4.13 15.76
CA TYR A 15 -15.76 -3.24 15.10
C TYR A 15 -16.57 -2.48 16.15
N SER A 16 -16.66 -1.15 16.01
CA SER A 16 -17.75 -0.40 16.66
C SER A 16 -19.00 -0.51 15.79
N PRO A 17 -20.14 -0.94 16.33
CA PRO A 17 -21.42 -0.97 15.61
C PRO A 17 -21.92 0.38 15.08
N ILE A 18 -21.23 1.49 15.38
CA ILE A 18 -21.79 2.85 15.30
C ILE A 18 -21.09 3.71 14.22
N GLY A 19 -20.81 3.15 13.04
CA GLY A 19 -20.35 3.96 11.89
C GLY A 19 -18.91 4.47 11.97
N SER A 20 -18.17 4.18 13.03
CA SER A 20 -16.81 4.66 13.26
C SER A 20 -15.77 3.95 12.40
N PHE A 21 -14.85 4.72 11.81
CA PHE A 21 -13.68 4.19 11.11
C PHE A 21 -12.53 4.01 12.10
N TYR A 22 -11.95 2.80 12.12
CA TYR A 22 -10.72 2.46 12.83
C TYR A 22 -9.70 1.93 11.83
N GLN A 23 -8.49 2.46 11.85
CA GLN A 23 -7.42 1.93 11.01
C GLN A 23 -6.10 1.94 11.78
N GLY A 24 -5.42 0.80 11.74
CA GLY A 24 -4.08 0.62 12.29
C GLY A 24 -3.14 0.19 11.18
N PHE A 25 -2.19 1.04 10.80
CA PHE A 25 -1.11 0.65 9.89
C PHE A 25 0.13 0.29 10.69
N ARG A 26 0.71 -0.86 10.42
CA ARG A 26 2.01 -1.22 10.98
C ARG A 26 3.09 -1.06 9.94
N LYS A 27 4.15 -0.34 10.28
CA LYS A 27 5.28 -0.06 9.40
C LYS A 27 6.56 -0.54 10.05
N PHE A 28 7.38 -1.27 9.29
CA PHE A 28 8.75 -1.65 9.64
C PHE A 28 9.68 -0.90 8.69
N SER A 29 10.45 0.05 9.21
CA SER A 29 11.32 0.93 8.41
C SER A 29 12.78 0.63 8.69
N TYR A 30 13.55 0.39 7.63
CA TYR A 30 14.99 0.27 7.70
C TYR A 30 15.61 1.59 7.23
N VAL A 31 16.32 2.27 8.14
CA VAL A 31 17.03 3.52 7.85
C VAL A 31 18.50 3.18 7.68
N ARG A 32 18.95 3.13 6.43
CA ARG A 32 20.24 2.54 6.10
C ARG A 32 21.42 3.29 6.70
N GLN A 33 21.41 4.63 6.67
CA GLN A 33 22.51 5.50 7.17
C GLN A 33 22.84 5.21 8.63
N LEU A 34 21.80 4.94 9.42
CA LEU A 34 21.90 4.70 10.85
C LEU A 34 22.03 3.20 11.17
N GLY A 35 21.79 2.32 10.19
CA GLY A 35 21.76 0.88 10.38
C GLY A 35 20.60 0.38 11.27
N ILE A 36 19.63 1.24 11.58
CA ILE A 36 18.53 0.96 12.50
C ILE A 36 17.29 0.44 11.77
N GLN A 37 16.51 -0.38 12.48
CA GLN A 37 15.14 -0.70 12.11
C GLN A 37 14.20 -0.05 13.13
N ALA A 38 13.17 0.64 12.66
CA ALA A 38 12.14 1.25 13.47
C ALA A 38 10.79 0.62 13.17
N ILE A 39 9.96 0.47 14.21
CA ILE A 39 8.56 0.06 14.07
C ILE A 39 7.71 1.29 14.39
N SER A 40 6.82 1.64 13.48
CA SER A 40 5.80 2.66 13.74
C SER A 40 4.41 2.08 13.54
N VAL A 41 3.47 2.55 14.35
CA VAL A 41 2.06 2.19 14.25
C VAL A 41 1.27 3.48 14.12
N ASN A 42 0.50 3.60 13.03
CA ASN A 42 -0.40 4.73 12.82
C ASN A 42 -1.80 4.28 13.20
N LEU A 43 -2.40 4.94 14.18
CA LEU A 43 -3.74 4.65 14.68
C LEU A 43 -4.65 5.81 14.35
N ALA A 44 -5.75 5.53 13.66
CA ALA A 44 -6.79 6.50 13.34
C ALA A 44 -8.13 6.04 13.94
N TYR A 45 -8.82 6.97 14.60
CA TYR A 45 -10.18 6.78 15.09
C TYR A 45 -10.95 8.08 14.89
N THR A 46 -12.18 7.96 14.38
CA THR A 46 -12.95 9.10 13.86
C THR A 46 -14.04 9.58 14.79
N ASN A 47 -14.46 8.81 15.81
CA ASN A 47 -15.39 9.37 16.77
C ASN A 47 -14.64 10.30 17.73
N PRO A 48 -15.24 11.44 18.11
CA PRO A 48 -14.71 12.27 19.18
C PRO A 48 -14.62 11.43 20.46
N PRO A 49 -13.48 11.45 21.16
CA PRO A 49 -13.36 10.76 22.44
C PRO A 49 -14.23 11.48 23.49
N GLU A 50 -14.78 10.73 24.44
CA GLU A 50 -15.45 11.31 25.63
C GLU A 50 -14.50 12.22 26.43
N ASN A 51 -13.20 12.00 26.30
CA ASN A 51 -12.15 12.81 26.90
C ASN A 51 -10.95 12.87 25.94
N GLU A 52 -10.64 14.06 25.42
CA GLU A 52 -9.58 14.29 24.43
C GLU A 52 -8.18 13.90 24.89
N ASN A 53 -7.95 13.81 26.21
CA ASN A 53 -6.69 13.43 26.82
C ASN A 53 -6.58 11.93 27.10
N LYS A 54 -7.62 11.14 26.80
CA LYS A 54 -7.63 9.69 27.00
C LYS A 54 -7.75 8.98 25.66
N TRP A 55 -7.10 7.82 25.59
CA TRP A 55 -7.35 6.91 24.47
C TRP A 55 -8.83 6.53 24.42
N PRO A 56 -9.43 6.45 23.21
CA PRO A 56 -10.72 5.82 23.00
C PRO A 56 -10.81 4.48 23.72
N ILE A 57 -12.00 4.16 24.25
CA ILE A 57 -12.22 2.94 25.05
C ILE A 57 -11.69 1.69 24.32
N TYR A 58 -11.93 1.62 23.01
CA TYR A 58 -11.48 0.52 22.17
C TYR A 58 -9.96 0.32 22.18
N TRP A 59 -9.17 1.39 22.04
CA TRP A 59 -7.70 1.27 22.10
C TRP A 59 -7.21 0.97 23.52
N LYS A 60 -7.86 1.54 24.54
CA LYS A 60 -7.55 1.27 25.94
C LYS A 60 -7.75 -0.20 26.31
N THR A 61 -8.77 -0.85 25.76
CA THR A 61 -9.05 -2.28 26.00
C THR A 61 -8.27 -3.21 25.07
N SER A 62 -7.69 -2.69 23.99
CA SER A 62 -6.90 -3.47 23.04
C SER A 62 -5.46 -3.76 23.52
N PRO A 63 -4.75 -4.72 22.91
CA PRO A 63 -3.32 -4.91 23.13
C PRO A 63 -2.45 -3.67 22.86
N PHE A 64 -2.91 -2.71 22.05
CA PHE A 64 -2.16 -1.48 21.77
C PHE A 64 -1.86 -0.65 23.03
N ALA A 65 -2.74 -0.69 24.05
CA ALA A 65 -2.52 0.04 25.30
C ALA A 65 -1.28 -0.46 26.08
N LYS A 66 -0.87 -1.71 25.86
CA LYS A 66 0.27 -2.35 26.52
C LYS A 66 1.57 -2.20 25.73
N LEU A 67 1.53 -1.68 24.51
CA LEU A 67 2.74 -1.48 23.71
C LEU A 67 3.58 -0.35 24.30
N TRP A 68 4.79 -0.69 24.71
CA TRP A 68 5.80 0.30 25.07
C TRP A 68 6.11 1.17 23.85
N ARG A 69 6.25 2.48 24.07
CA ARG A 69 6.57 3.46 23.04
C ARG A 69 7.65 4.39 23.57
N PHE A 70 8.71 4.58 22.79
CA PHE A 70 9.73 5.58 23.11
C PHE A 70 9.29 7.00 22.70
N TRP A 71 8.35 7.12 21.76
CA TRP A 71 7.82 8.38 21.24
C TRP A 71 6.39 8.21 20.71
N SER A 72 5.58 9.27 20.78
CA SER A 72 4.20 9.28 20.27
C SER A 72 3.70 10.69 20.03
N THR A 73 3.04 10.90 18.88
CA THR A 73 2.24 12.09 18.56
C THR A 73 0.74 11.80 18.57
N CYS A 74 0.32 10.60 18.99
CA CYS A 74 -1.07 10.19 18.97
C CYS A 74 -1.92 11.08 19.90
N LYS A 75 -2.75 11.92 19.29
CA LYS A 75 -3.63 12.90 19.93
C LYS A 75 -4.90 13.08 19.12
N THR A 76 -5.93 13.63 19.76
CA THR A 76 -7.10 14.15 19.04
C THR A 76 -6.67 15.39 18.25
N GLN A 77 -6.96 15.41 16.94
CA GLN A 77 -6.65 16.55 16.07
C GLN A 77 -7.59 16.57 14.86
N THR A 78 -7.63 17.70 14.16
CA THR A 78 -8.42 17.80 12.93
C THR A 78 -7.81 16.94 11.81
N LEU A 79 -8.62 16.60 10.81
CA LEU A 79 -8.11 15.88 9.63
C LEU A 79 -7.04 16.68 8.89
N THR A 80 -7.20 18.00 8.82
CA THR A 80 -6.23 18.91 8.19
C THR A 80 -4.89 18.84 8.91
N ASP A 81 -4.88 19.00 10.24
CA ASP A 81 -3.64 18.96 11.03
C ASP A 81 -2.94 17.59 10.93
N ALA A 82 -3.72 16.50 10.97
CA ALA A 82 -3.18 15.15 10.79
C ALA A 82 -2.57 14.94 9.40
N THR A 83 -3.17 15.54 8.37
CA THR A 83 -2.67 15.47 6.99
C THR A 83 -1.38 16.28 6.84
N ASP A 84 -1.32 17.48 7.42
CA ASP A 84 -0.13 18.33 7.41
C ASP A 84 1.03 17.67 8.18
N GLU A 85 0.76 17.07 9.34
CA GLU A 85 1.74 16.28 10.10
C GLU A 85 2.30 15.13 9.25
N MET A 86 1.45 14.36 8.58
CA MET A 86 1.89 13.24 7.75
C MET A 86 2.64 13.70 6.49
N ASN A 87 2.24 14.81 5.88
CA ASN A 87 2.90 15.40 4.73
C ASN A 87 4.33 15.88 5.08
N GLY A 88 4.51 16.46 6.27
CA GLY A 88 5.82 16.88 6.78
C GLY A 88 6.85 15.74 6.87
N LEU A 89 6.40 14.48 6.96
CA LEU A 89 7.27 13.30 6.99
C LEU A 89 7.72 12.83 5.59
N ASN A 90 7.19 13.43 4.51
CA ASN A 90 7.51 13.05 3.13
C ASN A 90 7.94 14.28 2.29
N PRO A 91 9.12 14.86 2.58
CA PRO A 91 9.58 16.05 1.87
C PRO A 91 9.79 15.76 0.37
N PRO A 92 9.48 16.72 -0.51
CA PRO A 92 9.64 16.56 -1.95
C PRO A 92 11.11 16.46 -2.36
N GLY A 93 11.36 16.02 -3.60
CA GLY A 93 12.71 15.99 -4.20
C GLY A 93 13.50 14.71 -3.96
N ARG A 94 12.92 13.72 -3.26
CA ARG A 94 13.53 12.40 -3.10
C ARG A 94 13.09 11.45 -4.22
N ARG A 95 13.97 10.51 -4.58
CA ARG A 95 13.61 9.40 -5.46
C ARG A 95 12.77 8.40 -4.67
N GLN A 96 11.73 7.82 -5.29
CA GLN A 96 10.77 6.97 -4.60
C GLN A 96 10.33 5.77 -5.43
N VAL A 97 9.99 4.67 -4.75
CA VAL A 97 9.28 3.54 -5.34
C VAL A 97 8.21 3.04 -4.36
N PHE A 98 7.04 2.73 -4.91
CA PHE A 98 5.91 2.12 -4.19
C PHE A 98 5.55 0.82 -4.87
N ALA A 99 5.45 -0.28 -4.13
CA ALA A 99 4.94 -1.53 -4.68
C ALA A 99 4.07 -2.22 -3.65
N ASN A 100 3.08 -2.99 -4.08
CA ASN A 100 2.23 -3.70 -3.14
C ASN A 100 1.76 -5.08 -3.64
N THR A 101 1.32 -5.89 -2.70
CA THR A 101 0.49 -7.07 -2.94
C THR A 101 -0.64 -7.10 -1.93
N THR A 102 -1.62 -7.96 -2.15
CA THR A 102 -2.72 -8.18 -1.22
C THR A 102 -2.76 -9.65 -0.85
N ILE A 103 -2.82 -9.93 0.44
CA ILE A 103 -2.92 -11.28 0.98
C ILE A 103 -4.13 -11.38 1.91
N LYS A 104 -4.61 -12.59 2.14
CA LYS A 104 -5.53 -12.90 3.23
C LYS A 104 -4.84 -12.61 4.58
N ASN A 105 -5.62 -12.27 5.60
CA ASN A 105 -5.11 -12.08 6.95
C ASN A 105 -4.71 -13.42 7.60
N ASP A 106 -3.61 -13.99 7.12
CA ASP A 106 -3.06 -15.26 7.57
C ASP A 106 -1.71 -15.05 8.28
N ALA A 107 -1.58 -15.64 9.46
CA ALA A 107 -0.42 -15.45 10.32
C ALA A 107 0.89 -15.93 9.68
N ALA A 108 0.87 -17.08 9.00
CA ALA A 108 2.05 -17.65 8.37
C ALA A 108 2.52 -16.78 7.19
N THR A 109 1.58 -16.28 6.39
CA THR A 109 1.84 -15.41 5.24
C THR A 109 2.37 -14.04 5.68
N LEU A 110 1.83 -13.46 6.76
CA LEU A 110 2.35 -12.23 7.36
C LEU A 110 3.78 -12.41 7.90
N ALA A 111 4.05 -13.55 8.55
CA ALA A 111 5.39 -13.90 9.02
C ALA A 111 6.38 -14.04 7.85
N ALA A 112 5.96 -14.71 6.77
CA ALA A 112 6.76 -14.88 5.56
C ALA A 112 7.06 -13.52 4.90
N ALA A 113 6.09 -12.61 4.83
CA ALA A 113 6.30 -11.27 4.29
C ALA A 113 7.32 -10.46 5.10
N HIS A 114 7.25 -10.53 6.43
CA HIS A 114 8.26 -9.92 7.28
C HIS A 114 9.63 -10.60 7.13
N ALA A 115 9.68 -11.92 6.95
CA ALA A 115 10.93 -12.65 6.74
C ALA A 115 11.60 -12.25 5.41
N ALA A 116 10.86 -12.16 4.30
CA ALA A 116 11.34 -11.67 3.01
C ALA A 116 11.96 -10.26 3.14
N TYR A 117 11.28 -9.37 3.88
CA TYR A 117 11.82 -8.05 4.20
C TYR A 117 13.15 -8.11 4.96
N GLN A 118 13.24 -8.91 6.04
CA GLN A 118 14.49 -9.06 6.81
C GLN A 118 15.64 -9.65 5.98
N ASN A 119 15.34 -10.62 5.12
CA ASN A 119 16.31 -11.22 4.22
C ASN A 119 16.87 -10.17 3.24
N THR A 120 16.00 -9.36 2.63
CA THR A 120 16.43 -8.29 1.72
C THR A 120 17.22 -7.19 2.42
N ILE A 121 16.91 -6.85 3.68
CA ILE A 121 17.74 -5.92 4.48
C ILE A 121 19.19 -6.43 4.59
N THR A 122 19.39 -7.74 4.71
CA THR A 122 20.74 -8.33 4.78
C THR A 122 21.54 -8.04 3.50
N SER A 123 20.88 -8.02 2.34
CA SER A 123 21.47 -7.62 1.06
C SER A 123 21.69 -6.10 0.97
N LEU A 124 20.71 -5.30 1.39
CA LEU A 124 20.78 -3.83 1.39
C LEU A 124 21.92 -3.28 2.27
N ARG A 125 22.26 -3.97 3.35
CA ARG A 125 23.41 -3.61 4.21
C ARG A 125 24.74 -3.61 3.44
N ARG A 126 24.87 -4.44 2.41
CA ARG A 126 26.12 -4.63 1.64
C ARG A 126 26.31 -3.61 0.52
N VAL A 127 25.30 -2.83 0.18
CA VAL A 127 25.32 -1.87 -0.95
C VAL A 127 25.14 -0.46 -0.42
N ASN A 128 25.98 0.50 -0.82
CA ASN A 128 25.93 1.87 -0.30
C ASN A 128 24.86 2.76 -0.93
N VAL A 129 23.58 2.49 -0.66
CA VAL A 129 22.48 3.35 -1.12
C VAL A 129 22.35 4.57 -0.20
N LYS A 130 22.57 5.76 -0.75
CA LYS A 130 22.54 7.02 0.02
C LYS A 130 21.12 7.43 0.39
N ASP A 131 20.96 7.86 1.62
CA ASP A 131 19.72 8.22 2.31
C ASP A 131 18.58 7.18 2.27
N LEU A 132 18.87 5.91 1.93
CA LEU A 132 17.83 4.88 1.83
C LEU A 132 16.99 4.71 3.12
N VAL A 133 15.70 4.93 2.97
CA VAL A 133 14.67 4.44 3.88
C VAL A 133 13.83 3.43 3.13
N TRP A 134 13.78 2.18 3.62
CA TRP A 134 13.00 1.10 3.01
C TRP A 134 11.99 0.55 4.01
N THR A 135 10.70 0.74 3.72
CA THR A 135 9.61 0.50 4.68
C THR A 135 8.65 -0.56 4.17
N LEU A 136 8.46 -1.62 4.94
CA LEU A 136 7.37 -2.58 4.81
C LEU A 136 6.15 -2.07 5.59
N VAL A 137 4.98 -2.06 4.97
CA VAL A 137 3.72 -1.64 5.59
C VAL A 137 2.69 -2.76 5.47
N PHE A 138 2.08 -3.10 6.59
CA PHE A 138 0.86 -3.92 6.64
C PHE A 138 -0.34 -3.00 6.88
N GLN A 139 -1.22 -2.94 5.89
CA GLN A 139 -2.47 -2.19 5.93
C GLN A 139 -3.64 -3.18 5.93
N PRO A 140 -4.33 -3.36 7.07
CA PRO A 140 -5.56 -4.13 7.13
C PRO A 140 -6.62 -3.53 6.21
N PHE A 141 -7.34 -4.38 5.51
CA PHE A 141 -8.43 -4.03 4.61
C PHE A 141 -9.62 -4.94 4.87
N LEU A 142 -10.67 -4.37 5.45
CA LEU A 142 -11.82 -5.13 5.94
C LEU A 142 -12.94 -5.19 4.88
N PRO A 143 -13.59 -6.35 4.69
CA PRO A 143 -14.75 -6.51 3.82
C PRO A 143 -15.87 -5.49 4.09
N GLU A 144 -16.08 -5.12 5.36
CA GLU A 144 -17.07 -4.14 5.77
C GLU A 144 -16.81 -2.76 5.14
N TRP A 145 -15.56 -2.42 4.83
CA TRP A 145 -15.23 -1.13 4.20
C TRP A 145 -15.66 -1.12 2.73
N VAL A 146 -15.51 -2.24 2.04
CA VAL A 146 -16.00 -2.40 0.67
C VAL A 146 -17.52 -2.32 0.65
N ARG A 147 -18.20 -3.02 1.56
CA ARG A 147 -19.68 -3.06 1.63
C ARG A 147 -20.33 -1.73 2.02
N LYS A 148 -19.57 -0.79 2.59
CA LYS A 148 -20.06 0.57 2.87
C LYS A 148 -20.07 1.47 1.63
N GLY A 149 -19.27 1.14 0.62
CA GLY A 149 -19.27 1.85 -0.66
C GLY A 149 -20.43 1.39 -1.55
N ASP A 150 -20.56 2.01 -2.72
CA ASP A 150 -21.54 1.59 -3.72
C ASP A 150 -21.22 0.19 -4.23
N SER A 151 -22.28 -0.62 -4.40
CA SER A 151 -22.19 -1.99 -4.94
C SER A 151 -21.64 -2.06 -6.35
N ASP A 152 -21.57 -0.94 -7.06
CA ASP A 152 -21.12 -0.86 -8.45
C ASP A 152 -19.63 -0.48 -8.56
N THR A 153 -18.91 -0.48 -7.43
CA THR A 153 -17.48 -0.16 -7.36
C THR A 153 -16.64 -1.21 -8.12
N PRO A 154 -15.95 -0.84 -9.21
CA PRO A 154 -15.28 -1.80 -10.11
C PRO A 154 -13.89 -2.21 -9.61
N LEU A 155 -13.74 -2.46 -8.30
CA LEU A 155 -12.45 -2.80 -7.69
C LEU A 155 -12.21 -4.31 -7.56
N GLY A 156 -13.21 -5.15 -7.87
CA GLY A 156 -13.09 -6.61 -7.76
C GLY A 156 -12.98 -7.14 -6.34
N LEU A 157 -13.62 -6.45 -5.38
CA LEU A 157 -13.55 -6.71 -3.94
C LEU A 157 -14.90 -7.11 -3.31
N LEU A 158 -16.00 -7.07 -4.06
CA LEU A 158 -17.35 -7.31 -3.52
C LEU A 158 -17.56 -8.78 -3.10
N ASP A 159 -16.80 -9.70 -3.69
CA ASP A 159 -16.74 -11.13 -3.39
C ASP A 159 -15.81 -11.46 -2.19
N THR A 160 -15.16 -10.45 -1.60
CA THR A 160 -14.27 -10.65 -0.45
C THR A 160 -15.08 -10.74 0.84
N HIS A 161 -15.06 -11.90 1.49
CA HIS A 161 -15.75 -12.14 2.77
C HIS A 161 -14.83 -12.20 3.99
N GLU A 162 -13.52 -12.27 3.77
CA GLU A 162 -12.50 -12.35 4.81
C GLU A 162 -11.61 -11.10 4.86
N PRO A 163 -11.04 -10.74 6.03
CA PRO A 163 -10.07 -9.66 6.12
C PRO A 163 -8.87 -9.87 5.21
N LEU A 164 -8.53 -8.85 4.42
CA LEU A 164 -7.32 -8.79 3.62
C LEU A 164 -6.28 -7.90 4.30
N VAL A 165 -5.03 -8.04 3.87
CA VAL A 165 -3.93 -7.16 4.23
C VAL A 165 -3.23 -6.72 2.95
N ILE A 166 -3.24 -5.42 2.69
CA ILE A 166 -2.39 -4.82 1.67
C ILE A 166 -0.98 -4.74 2.27
N VAL A 167 -0.05 -5.46 1.65
CA VAL A 167 1.37 -5.48 2.00
C VAL A 167 2.09 -4.59 1.00
N SER A 168 2.58 -3.43 1.44
CA SER A 168 3.24 -2.49 0.55
C SER A 168 4.66 -2.16 1.00
N PHE A 169 5.54 -1.95 0.03
CA PHE A 169 6.82 -1.32 0.22
C PHE A 169 6.78 0.13 -0.21
N THR A 170 7.34 0.99 0.63
CA THR A 170 7.68 2.37 0.26
C THR A 170 9.17 2.55 0.47
N ALA A 171 9.87 3.00 -0.57
CA ALA A 171 11.29 3.32 -0.49
C ALA A 171 11.55 4.74 -0.94
N ASN A 172 12.52 5.38 -0.32
CA ASN A 172 13.09 6.62 -0.82
C ASN A 172 14.61 6.66 -0.63
N TRP A 173 15.32 7.27 -1.57
CA TRP A 173 16.80 7.36 -1.60
C TRP A 173 17.24 8.66 -2.28
N ALA A 174 18.54 8.96 -2.23
CA ALA A 174 19.08 10.24 -2.70
C ALA A 174 19.57 10.21 -4.16
N GLU A 175 20.23 9.14 -4.59
CA GLU A 175 21.05 9.17 -5.81
C GLU A 175 20.47 8.31 -6.94
N GLU A 176 20.44 8.85 -8.16
CA GLU A 176 19.91 8.18 -9.36
C GLU A 176 20.62 6.85 -9.69
N ARG A 177 21.91 6.75 -9.38
CA ARG A 177 22.69 5.53 -9.63
C ARG A 177 22.13 4.29 -8.94
N ASP A 178 21.30 4.47 -7.91
CA ASP A 178 20.73 3.39 -7.12
C ASP A 178 19.31 3.00 -7.57
N ASP A 179 18.72 3.69 -8.55
CA ASP A 179 17.31 3.52 -8.96
C ASP A 179 16.96 2.09 -9.33
N GLU A 180 17.69 1.54 -10.31
CA GLU A 180 17.44 0.20 -10.81
C GLU A 180 17.64 -0.84 -9.72
N PHE A 181 18.62 -0.64 -8.84
CA PHE A 181 18.87 -1.54 -7.72
C PHE A 181 17.70 -1.53 -6.73
N VAL A 182 17.24 -0.36 -6.29
CA VAL A 182 16.16 -0.23 -5.30
C VAL A 182 14.82 -0.70 -5.87
N LYS A 183 14.52 -0.40 -7.14
CA LYS A 183 13.34 -0.94 -7.84
C LYS A 183 13.40 -2.47 -7.93
N MET A 184 14.53 -3.02 -8.36
CA MET A 184 14.72 -4.46 -8.53
C MET A 184 14.57 -5.22 -7.21
N ILE A 185 15.22 -4.78 -6.12
CA ILE A 185 15.13 -5.49 -4.83
C ILE A 185 13.72 -5.39 -4.23
N THR A 186 13.02 -4.27 -4.46
CA THR A 186 11.62 -4.11 -4.03
C THR A 186 10.71 -5.06 -4.80
N ARG A 187 10.87 -5.13 -6.13
CA ARG A 187 10.13 -6.07 -6.98
C ARG A 187 10.35 -7.52 -6.56
N ARG A 188 11.61 -7.95 -6.42
CA ARG A 188 11.95 -9.32 -6.01
C ARG A 188 11.33 -9.69 -4.67
N THR A 189 11.35 -8.76 -3.71
CA THR A 189 10.74 -9.00 -2.38
C THR A 189 9.23 -9.19 -2.50
N ILE A 190 8.53 -8.38 -3.31
CA ILE A 190 7.09 -8.59 -3.58
C ILE A 190 6.83 -9.93 -4.28
N GLU A 191 7.65 -10.31 -5.26
CA GLU A 191 7.51 -11.59 -5.97
C GLU A 191 7.74 -12.80 -5.05
N GLU A 192 8.67 -12.71 -4.10
CA GLU A 192 8.89 -13.73 -3.06
C GLU A 192 7.64 -13.89 -2.17
N ILE A 193 7.05 -12.77 -1.74
CA ILE A 193 5.82 -12.77 -0.94
C ILE A 193 4.67 -13.39 -1.72
N ASN A 194 4.48 -13.00 -2.98
CA ASN A 194 3.43 -13.55 -3.84
C ASN A 194 3.60 -15.05 -4.06
N THR A 195 4.84 -15.52 -4.23
CA THR A 195 5.15 -16.94 -4.39
C THR A 195 4.71 -17.73 -3.15
N PHE A 196 5.07 -17.25 -1.96
CA PHE A 196 4.65 -17.88 -0.71
C PHE A 196 3.12 -17.85 -0.54
N ALA A 197 2.50 -16.69 -0.74
CA ALA A 197 1.06 -16.51 -0.57
C ALA A 197 0.25 -17.37 -1.55
N THR A 198 0.70 -17.47 -2.80
CA THR A 198 0.07 -18.34 -3.81
C THR A 198 0.15 -19.80 -3.40
N ALA A 199 1.35 -20.27 -2.98
CA ALA A 199 1.54 -21.65 -2.54
C ALA A 199 0.71 -21.99 -1.29
N ASN A 200 0.42 -21.01 -0.43
CA ASN A 200 -0.38 -21.17 0.78
C ASN A 200 -1.89 -20.89 0.57
N GLY A 201 -2.33 -20.56 -0.65
CA GLY A 201 -3.73 -20.21 -0.93
C GLY A 201 -4.20 -18.89 -0.29
N THR A 202 -3.26 -18.01 0.04
CA THR A 202 -3.49 -16.72 0.72
C THR A 202 -3.20 -15.50 -0.12
N ASP A 203 -2.77 -15.64 -1.38
CA ASP A 203 -2.71 -14.53 -2.33
C ASP A 203 -4.13 -14.05 -2.70
N HIS A 204 -4.27 -12.74 -2.91
CA HIS A 204 -5.49 -12.14 -3.42
C HIS A 204 -5.16 -11.29 -4.65
N ARG A 205 -5.95 -11.39 -5.72
CA ARG A 205 -5.68 -10.73 -7.02
C ARG A 205 -5.61 -9.20 -6.95
N TYR A 206 -6.31 -8.58 -5.99
CA TYR A 206 -6.38 -7.13 -5.86
C TYR A 206 -5.00 -6.50 -5.65
N ARG A 207 -4.75 -5.37 -6.31
CA ARG A 207 -3.57 -4.53 -6.07
C ARG A 207 -4.05 -3.11 -5.85
N TYR A 208 -3.56 -2.47 -4.80
CA TYR A 208 -3.96 -1.11 -4.49
C TYR A 208 -3.31 -0.15 -5.47
N PHE A 209 -4.11 0.37 -6.41
CA PHE A 209 -3.67 1.16 -7.56
C PHE A 209 -2.69 2.28 -7.19
N ASN A 210 -2.98 3.03 -6.11
CA ASN A 210 -2.18 4.17 -5.68
C ASN A 210 -0.75 3.82 -5.26
N TYR A 211 -0.47 2.58 -4.88
CA TYR A 211 0.86 2.10 -4.48
C TYR A 211 1.41 1.04 -5.45
N CYS A 212 0.87 0.96 -6.66
CA CYS A 212 1.39 0.06 -7.67
C CYS A 212 2.63 0.66 -8.34
N SER A 213 3.65 -0.16 -8.53
CA SER A 213 4.81 0.20 -9.34
C SER A 213 4.57 -0.02 -10.83
N GLU A 214 5.44 0.55 -11.66
CA GLU A 214 5.39 0.50 -13.13
C GLU A 214 5.29 -0.92 -13.74
N TRP A 215 5.79 -1.95 -13.06
CA TRP A 215 5.69 -3.34 -13.53
C TRP A 215 4.38 -4.04 -13.13
N GLN A 216 3.58 -3.42 -12.27
CA GLN A 216 2.34 -4.00 -11.78
C GLN A 216 1.17 -3.70 -12.71
N ARG A 217 0.16 -4.57 -12.69
CA ARG A 217 -1.04 -4.43 -13.52
C ARG A 217 -2.26 -4.39 -12.61
N PRO A 218 -2.60 -3.25 -12.00
CA PRO A 218 -3.66 -3.19 -10.98
C PRO A 218 -5.03 -3.59 -11.51
N PHE A 219 -5.34 -3.22 -12.76
CA PHE A 219 -6.64 -3.52 -13.37
C PHE A 219 -6.87 -5.01 -13.63
N ASP A 220 -5.81 -5.81 -13.80
CA ASP A 220 -5.96 -7.27 -13.89
C ASP A 220 -6.57 -7.82 -12.59
N GLY A 221 -6.28 -7.19 -11.44
CA GLY A 221 -6.82 -7.55 -10.13
C GLY A 221 -8.29 -7.19 -9.93
N TYR A 222 -8.88 -6.34 -10.78
CA TYR A 222 -10.28 -5.94 -10.67
C TYR A 222 -11.23 -7.01 -11.24
N GLY A 223 -10.71 -7.92 -12.07
CA GLY A 223 -11.50 -8.92 -12.79
C GLY A 223 -11.96 -8.44 -14.17
N GLU A 224 -12.22 -9.40 -15.05
CA GLU A 224 -12.50 -9.14 -16.47
C GLU A 224 -13.75 -8.28 -16.68
N GLU A 225 -14.83 -8.55 -15.94
CA GLU A 225 -16.09 -7.81 -16.03
C GLU A 225 -15.92 -6.34 -15.62
N ASN A 226 -15.24 -6.08 -14.49
CA ASN A 226 -14.96 -4.73 -14.03
C ASN A 226 -14.03 -3.97 -14.98
N LEU A 227 -13.03 -4.65 -15.55
CA LEU A 227 -12.15 -4.05 -16.55
C LEU A 227 -12.92 -3.74 -17.86
N ALA A 228 -13.81 -4.62 -18.30
CA ALA A 228 -14.68 -4.38 -19.45
C ALA A 228 -15.59 -3.18 -19.22
N PHE A 229 -16.21 -3.09 -18.04
CA PHE A 229 -17.01 -1.93 -17.63
C PHE A 229 -16.20 -0.62 -17.64
N LEU A 230 -14.99 -0.62 -17.06
CA LEU A 230 -14.12 0.56 -17.09
C LEU A 230 -13.76 0.99 -18.52
N ARG A 231 -13.56 0.01 -19.43
CA ARG A 231 -13.30 0.29 -20.85
C ARG A 231 -14.51 0.86 -21.57
N GLU A 232 -15.70 0.33 -21.30
CA GLU A 232 -16.96 0.85 -21.85
C GLU A 232 -17.19 2.30 -21.41
N VAL A 233 -17.07 2.57 -20.11
CA VAL A 233 -17.20 3.92 -19.54
C VAL A 233 -16.16 4.86 -20.16
N SER A 234 -14.90 4.42 -20.29
CA SER A 234 -13.87 5.20 -20.98
C SER A 234 -14.25 5.50 -22.43
N GLY A 235 -14.79 4.54 -23.19
CA GLY A 235 -15.22 4.76 -24.57
C GLY A 235 -16.40 5.73 -24.69
N LYS A 236 -17.29 5.75 -23.69
CA LYS A 236 -18.44 6.65 -23.65
C LYS A 236 -18.07 8.11 -23.35
N PHE A 237 -17.11 8.32 -22.44
CA PHE A 237 -16.77 9.66 -21.93
C PHE A 237 -15.44 10.22 -22.45
N ASP A 238 -14.54 9.36 -22.95
CA ASP A 238 -13.28 9.70 -23.59
C ASP A 238 -13.11 8.88 -24.89
N PRO A 239 -14.00 9.06 -25.90
CA PRO A 239 -13.98 8.27 -27.14
C PRO A 239 -12.68 8.44 -27.93
N GLU A 240 -12.03 9.59 -27.80
CA GLU A 240 -10.72 9.87 -28.39
C GLU A 240 -9.55 9.37 -27.54
N GLY A 241 -9.80 8.65 -26.43
CA GLY A 241 -8.78 8.06 -25.57
C GLY A 241 -7.69 9.04 -25.13
N PHE A 242 -8.04 10.31 -24.93
CA PHE A 242 -7.10 11.36 -24.57
C PHE A 242 -6.37 11.02 -23.28
N PHE A 243 -7.06 10.48 -22.26
CA PHE A 243 -6.42 10.09 -21.00
C PHE A 243 -5.66 8.76 -21.10
N GLN A 244 -6.01 7.92 -22.07
CA GLN A 244 -5.30 6.68 -22.36
C GLN A 244 -3.95 6.95 -23.06
N ARG A 245 -3.86 7.97 -23.93
CA ARG A 245 -2.67 8.24 -24.76
C ARG A 245 -1.90 9.52 -24.41
N GLY A 246 -2.60 10.58 -24.02
CA GLY A 246 -2.06 11.92 -23.81
C GLY A 246 -1.48 12.16 -22.42
N CYS A 247 -1.85 11.34 -21.42
CA CYS A 247 -1.29 11.47 -20.07
C CYS A 247 -0.04 10.61 -19.88
N THR A 248 1.08 11.24 -19.59
CA THR A 248 2.31 10.59 -19.16
C THR A 248 2.11 9.96 -17.77
N GLY A 249 2.35 8.65 -17.66
CA GLY A 249 2.19 7.90 -16.40
C GLY A 249 0.77 7.41 -16.12
N GLY A 250 0.61 6.82 -14.93
CA GLY A 250 -0.59 6.09 -14.54
C GLY A 250 -0.78 4.78 -15.32
N PHE A 251 -1.59 3.88 -14.78
CA PHE A 251 -1.93 2.64 -15.49
C PHE A 251 -3.03 2.91 -16.51
N LYS A 252 -2.90 2.32 -17.70
CA LYS A 252 -3.88 2.45 -18.79
C LYS A 252 -4.78 1.21 -18.84
N LEU A 253 -5.99 1.39 -19.36
CA LEU A 253 -6.97 0.30 -19.49
C LEU A 253 -6.67 -0.63 -20.68
N GLY A 254 -5.65 -0.32 -21.48
CA GLY A 254 -5.28 -1.10 -22.67
C GLY A 254 -6.33 -0.99 -23.78
N ILE A 255 -6.92 0.20 -23.95
CA ILE A 255 -7.86 0.50 -25.03
C ILE A 255 -7.02 0.98 -26.22
N ASP A 256 -6.44 0.03 -26.93
CA ASP A 256 -5.80 0.33 -28.20
C ASP A 256 -6.92 0.50 -29.23
N GLY A 257 -7.17 1.74 -29.63
CA GLY A 257 -8.00 2.00 -30.79
C GLY A 257 -7.32 1.42 -32.03
N GLU A 258 -8.07 0.69 -32.84
CA GLU A 258 -7.74 0.48 -34.25
C GLU A 258 -7.66 1.84 -34.97
N SER A 259 -6.58 2.59 -34.78
CA SER A 259 -6.20 3.62 -35.73
C SER A 259 -5.44 2.93 -36.86
N LYS A 260 -6.17 2.54 -37.90
CA LYS A 260 -5.59 2.30 -39.23
C LYS A 260 -4.67 3.47 -39.56
N GLY A 261 -3.50 3.13 -40.09
CA GLY A 261 -2.33 4.00 -40.14
C GLY A 261 -2.60 5.42 -40.61
N VAL A 262 -2.13 6.38 -39.81
CA VAL A 262 -1.74 7.69 -40.32
C VAL A 262 -0.23 7.73 -40.22
N GLY A 263 0.43 7.67 -41.39
CA GLY A 263 1.87 7.60 -41.51
C GLY A 263 2.58 8.71 -40.73
N LYS A 264 3.64 8.33 -40.02
CA LYS A 264 4.65 9.26 -39.51
C LYS A 264 5.15 10.13 -40.67
N LYS A 265 4.65 11.36 -40.81
CA LYS A 265 5.40 12.42 -41.47
C LYS A 265 6.45 12.90 -40.47
N THR A 266 7.69 12.52 -40.75
CA THR A 266 8.90 13.12 -40.18
C THR A 266 8.83 14.63 -40.32
N ARG A 267 8.89 15.36 -39.20
CA ARG A 267 9.32 16.77 -39.19
C ARG A 267 10.80 16.78 -38.80
N GLY A 268 11.63 17.27 -39.73
CA GLY A 268 13.05 17.51 -39.50
C GLY A 268 13.29 18.67 -38.53
N PRO A 269 14.56 18.88 -38.13
CA PRO A 269 14.91 19.76 -37.03
C PRO A 269 14.83 21.23 -37.42
N VAL A 270 14.36 22.06 -36.49
CA VAL A 270 14.68 23.50 -36.38
C VAL A 270 15.11 23.73 -34.94
#